data_AF-A0A0P9EDK5-F1
#
_entry.id   AF-A0A0P9EDK5-F1
#
_cell.length_a   1.000
_cell.length_b   1.000
_cell.length_c   1.000
_cell.angle_alpha   90.00
_cell.angle_beta   90.00
_cell.angle_gamma   90.00
#
_symmetry.space_group_name_H-M   'P 1'
#
loop_
_entity.id
_entity.type
_entity.pdbx_description
1 polymer ?
#
loop_
_entity_poly.entity_id
_entity_poly.type
_entity_poly.pdbx_seq_one_letter_code
_entity_poly.pdbx_strand_id
1 'polypeptide(L)'
;MPTLELEAWPPVGATYAHWPDLLLATQLSALRRGYGHIVPAWGGAQSKSLKITIGCRPTWDQQPRRELALVAVQRGTQDLGGAWTVTEAPVEKYSEPTASRFQTPQLEKVQAGDVFTTANELDSLEGALRATARQDGRFLVSEVGRKTLPHGETTRTLALACVLQPSQCAFHVLFRELENRHWQCVKVEGAHSCTPTATSTAPQDLVSRMKLFATIELQDGLQDSVFGTRPRARPLSVVEKQLGAFPVEPLLAP
;
A
#
# COMPACT_ATOMS: atom_id res chain seq x y z
N MET A 1 3.53 -30.36 -2.56
CA MET A 1 2.62 -29.20 -2.47
C MET A 1 3.17 -28.25 -1.41
N PRO A 2 3.81 -27.12 -1.77
CA PRO A 2 4.24 -26.11 -0.82
C PRO A 2 3.19 -24.99 -0.79
N THR A 3 2.03 -25.24 -0.18
CA THR A 3 0.90 -24.30 -0.15
C THR A 3 0.78 -23.54 1.18
N LEU A 4 1.42 -24.02 2.24
CA LEU A 4 1.26 -23.49 3.60
C LEU A 4 2.10 -22.22 3.89
N GLU A 5 3.23 -22.03 3.22
CA GLU A 5 4.13 -20.89 3.52
C GLU A 5 3.67 -19.55 2.93
N LEU A 6 2.88 -19.60 1.84
CA LEU A 6 2.36 -18.40 1.17
C LEU A 6 1.27 -17.71 1.98
N GLU A 7 0.58 -18.46 2.83
CA GLU A 7 -0.47 -17.90 3.66
C GLU A 7 0.11 -17.25 4.91
N ALA A 8 1.16 -17.73 5.57
CA ALA A 8 1.65 -17.19 6.85
C ALA A 8 1.85 -15.64 6.89
N TRP A 9 1.49 -15.00 8.02
CA TRP A 9 1.93 -13.62 8.32
C TRP A 9 3.46 -13.52 8.29
N PRO A 10 4.05 -12.34 8.03
CA PRO A 10 5.48 -12.15 8.24
C PRO A 10 5.83 -12.55 9.69
N PRO A 11 6.68 -13.56 9.91
CA PRO A 11 6.92 -14.09 11.25
C PRO A 11 7.77 -13.14 12.08
N VAL A 12 7.67 -13.23 13.41
CA VAL A 12 8.57 -12.50 14.33
C VAL A 12 10.02 -12.88 14.00
N GLY A 13 10.87 -11.86 13.87
CA GLY A 13 12.27 -12.01 13.46
C GLY A 13 12.50 -11.93 11.95
N ALA A 14 11.46 -11.95 11.11
CA ALA A 14 11.61 -11.69 9.68
C ALA A 14 12.17 -10.29 9.44
N THR A 15 13.04 -10.17 8.43
CA THR A 15 13.71 -8.91 8.09
C THR A 15 13.41 -8.49 6.65
N TYR A 16 13.19 -7.19 6.46
CA TYR A 16 12.90 -6.57 5.18
C TYR A 16 13.83 -5.37 4.99
N ALA A 17 14.48 -5.27 3.84
CA ALA A 17 15.34 -4.12 3.54
C ALA A 17 14.54 -2.80 3.54
N HIS A 18 13.32 -2.84 2.99
CA HIS A 18 12.45 -1.68 2.88
C HIS A 18 11.11 -1.93 3.57
N TRP A 19 10.59 -0.93 4.29
CA TRP A 19 9.26 -1.02 4.90
C TRP A 19 8.11 -1.24 3.90
N PRO A 20 8.14 -0.77 2.63
CA PRO A 20 7.05 -1.05 1.70
C PRO A 20 7.00 -2.54 1.32
N ASP A 21 8.13 -3.24 1.36
CA ASP A 21 8.17 -4.70 1.15
C ASP A 21 7.47 -5.42 2.31
N LEU A 22 7.68 -4.98 3.55
CA LEU A 22 6.95 -5.49 4.72
C LEU A 22 5.46 -5.15 4.63
N LEU A 23 5.09 -3.94 4.20
CA LEU A 23 3.70 -3.55 3.99
C LEU A 23 3.04 -4.43 2.93
N LEU A 24 3.70 -4.65 1.80
CA LEU A 24 3.21 -5.51 0.72
C LEU A 24 3.07 -6.97 1.18
N ALA A 25 4.07 -7.53 1.88
CA ALA A 25 4.00 -8.87 2.45
C ALA A 25 2.85 -9.04 3.44
N THR A 26 2.64 -8.02 4.29
CA THR A 26 1.51 -7.97 5.24
C THR A 26 0.18 -7.89 4.49
N GLN A 27 0.10 -7.08 3.44
CA GLN A 27 -1.10 -6.92 2.61
C GLN A 27 -1.50 -8.20 1.89
N LEU A 28 -0.52 -8.87 1.29
CA LEU A 28 -0.71 -10.17 0.67
C LEU A 28 -1.26 -11.21 1.67
N SER A 29 -0.69 -11.23 2.89
CA SER A 29 -1.12 -12.15 3.96
C SER A 29 -2.53 -11.84 4.46
N ALA A 30 -2.86 -10.55 4.59
CA ALA A 30 -4.16 -10.08 5.04
C ALA A 30 -5.24 -10.42 4.01
N LEU A 31 -5.03 -10.05 2.74
CA LEU A 31 -5.98 -10.28 1.66
C LEU A 31 -6.30 -11.77 1.51
N ARG A 32 -5.28 -12.64 1.50
CA ARG A 32 -5.47 -14.10 1.42
C ARG A 32 -6.37 -14.67 2.52
N ARG A 33 -6.30 -14.09 3.71
CA ARG A 33 -7.14 -14.45 4.86
C ARG A 33 -8.48 -13.73 4.90
N GLY A 34 -8.86 -12.99 3.86
CA GLY A 34 -10.12 -12.22 3.83
C GLY A 34 -10.12 -11.00 4.76
N TYR A 35 -8.93 -10.54 5.18
CA TYR A 35 -8.79 -9.24 5.82
C TYR A 35 -8.59 -8.14 4.76
N GLY A 36 -9.00 -6.92 5.10
CA GLY A 36 -8.84 -5.74 4.25
C GLY A 36 -8.36 -4.55 5.08
N HIS A 37 -8.44 -3.36 4.51
CA HIS A 37 -8.16 -2.08 5.19
C HIS A 37 -6.85 -2.10 5.99
N ILE A 38 -5.74 -1.85 5.29
CA ILE A 38 -4.40 -1.97 5.85
C ILE A 38 -3.80 -0.59 6.00
N VAL A 39 -3.50 -0.21 7.24
CA VAL A 39 -3.05 1.14 7.57
C VAL A 39 -1.70 1.06 8.27
N PRO A 40 -0.61 1.51 7.61
CA PRO A 40 0.64 1.74 8.30
C PRO A 40 0.50 2.94 9.24
N ALA A 41 0.90 2.75 10.49
CA ALA A 41 1.00 3.77 11.52
C ALA A 41 2.44 3.80 12.03
N TRP A 42 3.07 4.95 11.94
CA TRP A 42 4.44 5.16 12.38
C TRP A 42 4.42 5.55 13.85
N GLY A 43 5.37 5.02 14.64
CA GLY A 43 5.63 5.60 15.95
C GLY A 43 5.95 7.09 15.79
N GLY A 44 5.73 7.89 16.84
CA GLY A 44 5.96 9.35 16.79
C GLY A 44 7.36 9.72 16.26
N ALA A 45 7.63 11.01 16.00
CA ALA A 45 8.76 11.51 15.20
C ALA A 45 10.20 11.01 15.51
N GLN A 46 10.43 10.27 16.60
CA GLN A 46 11.72 9.65 16.96
C GLN A 46 11.69 8.12 16.99
N SER A 47 10.53 7.50 16.76
CA SER A 47 10.34 6.08 16.89
C SER A 47 10.74 5.38 15.60
N LYS A 48 11.76 4.53 15.69
CA LYS A 48 12.13 3.55 14.67
C LYS A 48 11.14 2.37 14.62
N SER A 49 9.85 2.62 14.80
CA SER A 49 8.82 1.59 14.83
C SER A 49 7.73 1.87 13.81
N LEU A 50 7.32 0.80 13.15
CA LEU A 50 6.22 0.73 12.21
C LEU A 50 5.20 -0.24 12.78
N LYS A 51 3.99 0.25 13.02
CA LYS A 51 2.83 -0.57 13.35
C LYS A 51 1.91 -0.62 12.13
N ILE A 52 1.77 -1.79 11.52
CA ILE A 52 0.78 -2.00 10.46
C ILE A 52 -0.49 -2.53 11.12
N THR A 53 -1.53 -1.70 11.11
CA THR A 53 -2.87 -2.08 11.59
C THR A 53 -3.64 -2.70 10.42
N ILE A 54 -4.22 -3.88 10.65
CA ILE A 54 -4.98 -4.64 9.67
C ILE A 54 -6.42 -4.73 10.17
N GLY A 55 -7.36 -4.25 9.36
CA GLY A 55 -8.78 -4.27 9.69
C GLY A 55 -9.46 -5.57 9.31
N CYS A 56 -10.27 -6.13 10.19
CA CYS A 56 -11.23 -7.16 9.80
C CYS A 56 -12.53 -6.46 9.34
N ARG A 57 -12.70 -6.24 8.02
CA ARG A 57 -13.99 -5.81 7.47
C ARG A 57 -14.48 -6.80 6.41
N PRO A 58 -15.39 -7.72 6.77
CA PRO A 58 -16.03 -8.58 5.77
C PRO A 58 -17.00 -7.78 4.86
N THR A 59 -17.57 -6.69 5.37
CA THR A 59 -18.47 -5.77 4.66
C THR A 59 -18.33 -4.38 5.26
N TRP A 60 -18.51 -3.31 4.47
CA TRP A 60 -18.43 -1.93 4.95
C TRP A 60 -19.45 -1.57 6.05
N ASP A 61 -20.43 -2.45 6.24
CA ASP A 61 -21.51 -2.32 7.21
C ASP A 61 -21.40 -3.35 8.34
N GLN A 62 -21.43 -2.79 9.55
CA GLN A 62 -21.71 -3.39 10.87
C GLN A 62 -20.56 -4.07 11.65
N GLN A 63 -20.49 -3.68 12.94
CA GLN A 63 -19.71 -4.18 14.08
C GLN A 63 -18.32 -3.57 14.40
N PRO A 64 -17.94 -3.52 15.70
CA PRO A 64 -16.77 -2.78 16.19
C PRO A 64 -15.47 -3.22 15.51
N ARG A 65 -14.60 -2.24 15.24
CA ARG A 65 -13.28 -2.41 14.61
C ARG A 65 -12.49 -3.50 15.34
N ARG A 66 -12.44 -4.70 14.75
CA ARG A 66 -11.46 -5.72 15.13
C ARG A 66 -10.19 -5.40 14.36
N GLU A 67 -9.15 -5.03 15.09
CA GLU A 67 -7.86 -4.63 14.55
C GLU A 67 -6.82 -5.68 14.92
N LEU A 68 -6.22 -6.28 13.91
CA LEU A 68 -4.97 -7.03 14.06
C LEU A 68 -3.82 -6.03 13.88
N ALA A 69 -2.68 -6.30 14.51
CA ALA A 69 -1.50 -5.45 14.36
C ALA A 69 -0.27 -6.32 14.10
N LEU A 70 0.53 -5.87 13.13
CA LEU A 70 1.91 -6.28 12.97
C LEU A 70 2.79 -5.11 13.42
N VAL A 71 3.78 -5.38 14.26
CA VAL A 71 4.74 -4.37 14.70
C VAL A 71 6.12 -4.76 14.21
N ALA A 72 6.81 -3.81 13.60
CA ALA A 72 8.19 -3.93 13.19
C ALA A 72 9.00 -2.74 13.69
N VAL A 73 10.29 -2.98 13.92
CA VAL A 73 11.25 -1.96 14.29
C VAL A 73 12.40 -1.93 13.31
N GLN A 74 12.90 -0.74 13.02
CA GLN A 74 14.09 -0.58 12.20
C GLN A 74 15.34 -0.92 13.03
N ARG A 75 16.07 -1.96 12.64
CA ARG A 75 17.36 -2.35 13.23
C ARG A 75 18.50 -1.81 12.38
N GLY A 76 19.42 -1.07 12.99
CA GLY A 76 20.58 -0.47 12.32
C GLY A 76 21.14 0.74 13.06
N THR A 77 22.47 0.77 13.21
CA THR A 77 23.26 1.82 13.85
C THR A 77 23.37 3.03 12.93
N GLN A 78 22.86 4.18 13.39
CA GLN A 78 23.11 5.56 12.92
C GLN A 78 22.97 5.93 11.44
N ASP A 79 23.03 5.01 10.49
CA ASP A 79 22.90 5.28 9.07
C ASP A 79 21.50 4.90 8.57
N LEU A 80 21.04 5.72 7.63
CA LEU A 80 19.69 5.83 7.07
C LEU A 80 19.22 4.61 6.24
N GLY A 81 19.77 3.42 6.49
CA GLY A 81 19.54 2.17 5.73
C GLY A 81 19.29 0.93 6.58
N GLY A 82 18.77 1.09 7.80
CA GLY A 82 18.46 -0.05 8.67
C GLY A 82 17.31 -0.93 8.14
N ALA A 83 17.47 -2.25 8.23
CA ALA A 83 16.44 -3.23 7.87
C ALA A 83 15.29 -3.22 8.90
N TRP A 84 14.09 -3.52 8.44
CA TRP A 84 12.87 -3.62 9.25
C TRP A 84 12.72 -5.04 9.78
N THR A 85 12.70 -5.21 11.10
CA THR A 85 12.52 -6.51 11.75
C THR A 85 11.15 -6.58 12.41
N VAL A 86 10.38 -7.63 12.12
CA VAL A 86 9.09 -7.88 12.77
C VAL A 86 9.32 -8.25 14.23
N THR A 87 8.73 -7.50 15.16
CA THR A 87 8.78 -7.75 16.61
C THR A 87 7.50 -8.36 17.15
N GLU A 88 6.36 -8.07 16.51
CA GLU A 88 5.07 -8.66 16.85
C GLU A 88 4.34 -9.04 15.57
N ALA A 89 3.93 -10.30 15.46
CA ALA A 89 3.10 -10.79 14.37
C ALA A 89 1.62 -10.80 14.80
N PRO A 90 0.67 -10.63 13.86
CA PRO A 90 -0.75 -10.76 14.16
C PRO A 90 -1.08 -12.11 14.80
N VAL A 91 -1.73 -12.08 15.96
CA VAL A 91 -2.33 -13.27 16.57
C VAL A 91 -3.77 -13.35 16.07
N GLU A 92 -4.09 -14.40 15.33
CA GLU A 92 -5.45 -14.70 14.89
C GLU A 92 -6.31 -15.06 16.12
N LYS A 93 -6.89 -14.04 16.75
CA LYS A 93 -7.75 -14.21 17.93
C LYS A 93 -9.21 -14.53 17.59
N TYR A 94 -9.55 -14.52 16.31
CA TYR A 94 -10.90 -14.67 15.83
C TYR A 94 -10.93 -15.82 14.83
N SER A 95 -11.94 -16.69 14.96
CA SER A 95 -12.26 -17.71 13.96
C SER A 95 -12.22 -17.08 12.57
N GLU A 96 -11.56 -17.78 11.64
CA GLU A 96 -11.33 -17.36 10.26
C GLU A 96 -12.55 -16.61 9.72
N PRO A 97 -12.39 -15.42 9.10
CA PRO A 97 -13.50 -14.83 8.38
C PRO A 97 -14.02 -15.88 7.40
N THR A 98 -15.30 -16.18 7.54
CA THR A 98 -15.94 -17.38 7.01
C THR A 98 -15.69 -17.45 5.51
N ALA A 99 -14.83 -18.39 5.11
CA ALA A 99 -14.57 -18.90 3.78
C ALA A 99 -15.23 -18.14 2.60
N SER A 100 -14.71 -16.97 2.28
CA SER A 100 -14.50 -16.63 0.88
C SER A 100 -13.00 -16.47 0.75
N ARG A 101 -12.35 -17.56 0.30
CA ARG A 101 -10.95 -17.48 -0.13
C ARG A 101 -10.86 -16.27 -1.05
N PHE A 102 -9.94 -15.37 -0.74
CA PHE A 102 -9.67 -14.19 -1.56
C PHE A 102 -9.67 -14.57 -3.04
N GLN A 103 -10.73 -14.22 -3.74
CA GLN A 103 -10.72 -14.20 -5.18
C GLN A 103 -10.04 -12.90 -5.52
N THR A 104 -8.81 -12.98 -5.99
CA THR A 104 -8.15 -11.82 -6.59
C THR A 104 -9.15 -11.30 -7.62
N PRO A 105 -9.65 -10.06 -7.49
CA PRO A 105 -10.50 -9.50 -8.52
C PRO A 105 -9.72 -9.60 -9.83
N GLN A 106 -10.37 -10.09 -10.89
CA GLN A 106 -9.81 -10.08 -12.24
C GLN A 106 -9.87 -8.64 -12.79
N LEU A 107 -9.24 -7.71 -12.07
CA LEU A 107 -9.00 -6.35 -12.54
C LEU A 107 -7.80 -6.43 -13.48
N GLU A 108 -8.06 -6.66 -14.76
CA GLU A 108 -7.01 -6.65 -15.79
C GLU A 108 -6.60 -5.21 -16.15
N LYS A 109 -7.54 -4.26 -15.97
CA LYS A 109 -7.38 -2.88 -16.38
C LYS A 109 -8.06 -1.91 -15.41
N VAL A 110 -7.46 -0.75 -15.20
CA VAL A 110 -8.05 0.38 -14.45
C VAL A 110 -7.92 1.67 -15.24
N GLN A 111 -9.02 2.42 -15.31
CA GLN A 111 -9.12 3.72 -15.98
C GLN A 111 -9.90 4.72 -15.12
N ALA A 112 -9.73 6.01 -15.43
CA ALA A 112 -10.56 7.06 -14.84
C ALA A 112 -12.02 6.85 -15.26
N GLY A 113 -12.95 6.82 -14.30
CA GLY A 113 -14.33 6.37 -14.52
C GLY A 113 -14.73 5.21 -13.62
N ASP A 114 -13.81 4.27 -13.41
CA ASP A 114 -14.10 2.99 -12.77
C ASP A 114 -14.55 3.17 -11.32
N VAL A 115 -15.53 2.36 -10.91
CA VAL A 115 -16.13 2.40 -9.57
C VAL A 115 -15.87 1.09 -8.85
N PHE A 116 -15.28 1.20 -7.67
CA PHE A 116 -14.96 0.14 -6.73
C PHE A 116 -16.02 0.16 -5.63
N THR A 117 -16.81 -0.90 -5.57
CA THR A 117 -18.00 -0.99 -4.73
C THR A 117 -17.70 -1.68 -3.39
N THR A 118 -16.60 -2.43 -3.31
CA THR A 118 -16.18 -3.12 -2.10
C THR A 118 -14.79 -2.68 -1.62
N ALA A 119 -14.51 -2.87 -0.33
CA ALA A 119 -13.18 -2.55 0.24
C ALA A 119 -12.13 -3.49 -0.36
N ASN A 120 -12.50 -4.77 -0.51
CA ASN A 120 -11.63 -5.79 -1.05
C ASN A 120 -11.18 -5.48 -2.47
N GLU A 121 -12.05 -4.95 -3.33
CA GLU A 121 -11.66 -4.54 -4.69
C GLU A 121 -10.56 -3.47 -4.67
N LEU A 122 -10.72 -2.45 -3.83
CA LEU A 122 -9.76 -1.35 -3.70
C LEU A 122 -8.44 -1.80 -3.04
N ASP A 123 -8.52 -2.60 -1.97
CA ASP A 123 -7.34 -3.15 -1.30
C ASP A 123 -6.58 -4.14 -2.21
N SER A 124 -7.28 -4.88 -3.07
CA SER A 124 -6.69 -5.77 -4.07
C SER A 124 -5.97 -4.99 -5.16
N LEU A 125 -6.62 -3.94 -5.67
CA LEU A 125 -6.02 -3.02 -6.63
C LEU A 125 -4.74 -2.39 -6.05
N GLU A 126 -4.81 -1.90 -4.82
CA GLU A 126 -3.65 -1.36 -4.12
C GLU A 126 -2.51 -2.37 -4.00
N GLY A 127 -2.83 -3.62 -3.64
CA GLY A 127 -1.84 -4.70 -3.53
C GLY A 127 -1.20 -5.06 -4.86
N ALA A 128 -2.00 -5.16 -5.93
CA ALA A 128 -1.54 -5.47 -7.27
C ALA A 128 -0.68 -4.34 -7.88
N LEU A 129 -1.06 -3.08 -7.65
CA LEU A 129 -0.25 -1.92 -8.06
C LEU A 129 1.08 -1.87 -7.32
N ARG A 130 1.09 -2.13 -6.00
CA ARG A 130 2.34 -2.24 -5.22
C ARG A 130 3.21 -3.39 -5.72
N ALA A 131 2.64 -4.55 -6.00
CA ALA A 131 3.36 -5.69 -6.52
C ALA A 131 3.98 -5.40 -7.90
N THR A 132 3.21 -4.80 -8.80
CA THR A 132 3.67 -4.40 -10.14
C THR A 132 4.80 -3.39 -10.04
N ALA A 133 4.61 -2.30 -9.29
CA ALA A 133 5.66 -1.31 -9.07
C ALA A 133 6.92 -1.92 -8.43
N ARG A 134 6.76 -2.88 -7.52
CA ARG A 134 7.90 -3.55 -6.88
C ARG A 134 8.69 -4.45 -7.84
N GLN A 135 8.02 -5.11 -8.78
CA GLN A 135 8.67 -5.85 -9.87
C GLN A 135 9.52 -4.92 -10.74
N ASP A 136 9.08 -3.67 -10.92
CA ASP A 136 9.82 -2.62 -11.65
C ASP A 136 10.87 -1.89 -10.78
N GLY A 137 11.13 -2.36 -9.57
CA GLY A 137 12.12 -1.78 -8.67
C GLY A 137 11.67 -0.49 -7.98
N ARG A 138 10.36 -0.32 -7.79
CA ARG A 138 9.73 0.90 -7.24
C ARG A 138 8.84 0.56 -6.05
N PHE A 139 8.41 1.61 -5.36
CA PHE A 139 7.54 1.49 -4.20
C PHE A 139 6.40 2.47 -4.31
N LEU A 140 5.19 2.03 -3.93
CA LEU A 140 4.01 2.87 -3.86
C LEU A 140 3.53 3.01 -2.42
N VAL A 141 2.99 4.18 -2.10
CA VAL A 141 2.29 4.47 -0.85
C VAL A 141 0.88 4.95 -1.14
N SER A 142 -0.01 4.65 -0.20
CA SER A 142 -1.39 5.12 -0.23
C SER A 142 -1.57 6.27 0.75
N GLU A 143 -2.16 7.36 0.28
CA GLU A 143 -2.45 8.55 1.08
C GLU A 143 -3.94 8.83 1.12
N VAL A 144 -4.50 8.93 2.34
CA VAL A 144 -5.89 9.32 2.54
C VAL A 144 -5.95 10.82 2.80
N GLY A 145 -6.62 11.54 1.92
CA GLY A 145 -6.82 12.99 1.99
C GLY A 145 -8.29 13.38 2.07
N ARG A 146 -8.53 14.69 2.10
CA ARG A 146 -9.85 15.29 1.89
C ARG A 146 -9.73 16.38 0.84
N LYS A 147 -10.74 16.52 0.00
CA LYS A 147 -10.83 17.58 -1.00
C LYS A 147 -12.18 18.25 -0.93
N THR A 148 -12.18 19.57 -0.86
CA THR A 148 -13.39 20.39 -0.96
C THR A 148 -13.71 20.64 -2.43
N LEU A 149 -14.90 20.25 -2.83
CA LEU A 149 -15.46 20.43 -4.17
C LEU A 149 -15.94 21.89 -4.35
N PRO A 150 -16.15 22.36 -5.60
CA PRO A 150 -16.55 23.75 -5.88
C PRO A 150 -17.82 24.22 -5.15
N HIS A 151 -18.72 23.30 -4.80
CA HIS A 151 -19.96 23.58 -4.10
C HIS A 151 -19.84 23.52 -2.56
N GLY A 152 -18.62 23.46 -2.03
CA GLY A 152 -18.35 23.44 -0.58
C GLY A 152 -18.44 22.04 0.07
N GLU A 153 -18.91 21.04 -0.66
CA GLU A 153 -18.90 19.65 -0.20
C GLU A 153 -17.47 19.13 -0.03
N THR A 154 -17.19 18.38 1.04
CA THR A 154 -15.87 17.77 1.26
C THR A 154 -15.95 16.26 1.10
N THR A 155 -15.22 15.72 0.14
CA THR A 155 -15.10 14.26 -0.07
C THR A 155 -13.75 13.74 0.41
N ARG A 156 -13.70 12.45 0.79
CA ARG A 156 -12.44 11.75 1.06
C ARG A 156 -11.78 11.36 -0.25
N THR A 157 -10.46 11.38 -0.24
CA THR A 157 -9.64 10.99 -1.38
C THR A 157 -8.65 9.93 -0.95
N LEU A 158 -8.31 9.03 -1.86
CA LEU A 158 -7.25 8.06 -1.71
C LEU A 158 -6.33 8.22 -2.91
N ALA A 159 -5.06 8.48 -2.68
CA ALA A 159 -4.06 8.59 -3.73
C ALA A 159 -3.04 7.47 -3.58
N LEU A 160 -2.74 6.76 -4.66
CA LEU A 160 -1.56 5.92 -4.76
C LEU A 160 -0.48 6.68 -5.51
N ALA A 161 0.65 6.89 -4.86
CA ALA A 161 1.78 7.64 -5.40
C ALA A 161 3.07 6.84 -5.22
N CYS A 162 4.04 7.09 -6.10
CA CYS A 162 5.37 6.53 -5.92
C CYS A 162 6.05 7.15 -4.70
N VAL A 163 6.71 6.34 -3.88
CA VAL A 163 7.48 6.77 -2.69
C VAL A 163 8.76 7.50 -3.10
N LEU A 164 9.28 7.20 -4.28
CA LEU A 164 10.51 7.78 -4.80
C LEU A 164 10.21 9.15 -5.40
N GLN A 165 10.72 10.20 -4.74
CA GLN A 165 10.53 11.60 -5.11
C GLN A 165 9.06 11.95 -5.39
N PRO A 166 8.17 11.95 -4.38
CA PRO A 166 6.72 11.96 -4.67
C PRO A 166 6.19 13.31 -5.19
N SER A 167 7.01 14.36 -5.10
CA SER A 167 6.77 15.63 -5.77
C SER A 167 7.21 15.64 -7.25
N GLN A 168 8.05 14.68 -7.68
CA GLN A 168 8.68 14.65 -9.01
C GLN A 168 8.28 13.43 -9.85
N CYS A 169 7.90 12.32 -9.22
CA CYS A 169 7.43 11.14 -9.94
C CYS A 169 6.04 11.41 -10.55
N ALA A 170 5.90 11.18 -11.86
CA ALA A 170 4.67 11.35 -12.62
C ALA A 170 3.58 10.31 -12.26
N PHE A 171 3.95 9.18 -11.65
CA PHE A 171 2.98 8.15 -11.28
C PHE A 171 2.01 8.64 -10.21
N HIS A 172 0.71 8.50 -10.47
CA HIS A 172 -0.35 8.90 -9.56
C HIS A 172 -1.71 8.30 -9.95
N VAL A 173 -2.33 7.54 -9.04
CA VAL A 173 -3.71 7.05 -9.21
C VAL A 173 -4.57 7.64 -8.09
N LEU A 174 -5.66 8.33 -8.45
CA LEU A 174 -6.50 9.05 -7.50
C LEU A 174 -7.92 8.52 -7.50
N PHE A 175 -8.45 8.32 -6.30
CA PHE A 175 -9.82 7.95 -6.06
C PHE A 175 -10.52 9.01 -5.21
N ARG A 176 -11.83 9.17 -5.44
CA ARG A 176 -12.74 9.90 -4.56
C ARG A 176 -13.75 8.95 -3.94
N GLU A 177 -14.11 9.20 -2.69
CA GLU A 177 -15.21 8.50 -2.04
C GLU A 177 -16.53 9.07 -2.58
N LEU A 178 -17.41 8.18 -3.04
CA LEU A 178 -18.78 8.48 -3.43
C LEU A 178 -19.74 8.28 -2.24
N GLU A 179 -20.97 8.74 -2.42
CA GLU A 179 -22.09 8.34 -1.56
C GLU A 179 -22.20 6.80 -1.53
N ASN A 180 -22.46 6.23 -0.36
CA ASN A 180 -22.39 4.77 -0.06
C ASN A 180 -20.98 4.19 0.10
N ARG A 181 -19.95 5.04 0.23
CA ARG A 181 -18.57 4.61 0.49
C ARG A 181 -17.95 3.75 -0.61
N HIS A 182 -18.50 3.83 -1.81
CA HIS A 182 -17.82 3.36 -3.01
C HIS A 182 -16.68 4.33 -3.35
N TRP A 183 -15.71 3.85 -4.11
CA TRP A 183 -14.61 4.67 -4.58
C TRP A 183 -14.64 4.77 -6.09
N GLN A 184 -14.52 5.98 -6.62
CA GLN A 184 -14.38 6.19 -8.06
C GLN A 184 -12.94 6.58 -8.38
N CYS A 185 -12.33 5.91 -9.35
CA CYS A 185 -11.07 6.34 -9.94
C CYS A 185 -11.31 7.62 -10.75
N VAL A 186 -10.72 8.73 -10.34
CA VAL A 186 -10.92 10.04 -10.99
C VAL A 186 -9.72 10.45 -11.83
N LYS A 187 -8.55 9.86 -11.59
CA LYS A 187 -7.31 10.18 -12.30
C LYS A 187 -6.37 8.99 -12.31
N VAL A 188 -5.77 8.73 -13.47
CA VAL A 188 -4.69 7.75 -13.66
C VAL A 188 -3.54 8.44 -14.40
N GLU A 189 -2.37 8.44 -13.78
CA GLU A 189 -1.06 8.70 -14.39
C GLU A 189 -0.21 7.44 -14.10
N GLY A 190 -0.15 6.50 -15.04
CA GLY A 190 0.50 5.20 -14.88
C GLY A 190 2.01 5.21 -15.14
N ALA A 191 2.52 6.22 -15.84
CA ALA A 191 3.95 6.33 -16.14
C ALA A 191 4.76 6.81 -14.93
N HIS A 192 5.83 6.09 -14.59
CA HIS A 192 6.83 6.55 -13.62
C HIS A 192 7.89 7.42 -14.31
N SER A 193 8.19 8.60 -13.76
CA SER A 193 9.31 9.45 -14.21
C SER A 193 10.57 9.36 -13.34
N CYS A 194 10.51 8.65 -12.22
CA CYS A 194 11.67 8.43 -11.34
C CYS A 194 12.52 7.25 -11.81
N THR A 195 13.76 7.15 -11.34
CA THR A 195 14.62 5.96 -11.55
C THR A 195 14.26 4.85 -10.55
N PRO A 196 14.23 3.56 -10.93
CA PRO A 196 14.06 2.47 -9.97
C PRO A 196 15.18 2.48 -8.92
N THR A 197 14.85 2.22 -7.66
CA THR A 197 15.84 2.22 -6.56
C THR A 197 15.83 0.94 -5.74
N ALA A 198 14.86 0.05 -5.94
CA ALA A 198 14.89 -1.28 -5.35
C ALA A 198 15.85 -2.18 -6.14
N THR A 199 17.15 -1.95 -5.95
CA THR A 199 18.26 -2.74 -6.52
C THR A 199 18.39 -4.11 -5.85
N SER A 200 18.01 -4.21 -4.57
CA SER A 200 17.95 -5.49 -3.87
C SER A 200 16.78 -6.35 -4.37
N THR A 201 17.08 -7.60 -4.69
CA THR A 201 16.08 -8.61 -5.00
C THR A 201 15.13 -8.71 -3.82
N ALA A 202 13.82 -8.59 -4.07
CA ALA A 202 12.83 -8.80 -3.02
C ALA A 202 13.06 -10.17 -2.36
N PRO A 203 12.82 -10.30 -1.03
CA PRO A 203 12.85 -11.59 -0.36
C PRO A 203 12.09 -12.67 -1.16
N GLN A 204 12.63 -13.89 -1.26
CA GLN A 204 12.11 -14.94 -2.15
C GLN A 204 10.65 -15.32 -1.81
N ASP A 205 10.27 -15.22 -0.54
CA ASP A 205 8.91 -15.36 -0.06
C ASP A 205 7.99 -14.25 -0.62
N LEU A 206 8.44 -12.98 -0.60
CA LEU A 206 7.72 -11.86 -1.19
C LEU A 206 7.58 -12.02 -2.71
N VAL A 207 8.64 -12.43 -3.42
CA VAL A 207 8.58 -12.72 -4.86
C VAL A 207 7.53 -13.77 -5.16
N SER A 208 7.47 -14.83 -4.37
CA SER A 208 6.49 -15.91 -4.54
C SER A 208 5.06 -15.43 -4.27
N ARG A 209 4.86 -14.55 -3.28
CA ARG A 209 3.55 -13.96 -2.95
C ARG A 209 3.08 -12.94 -4.01
N MET A 210 3.99 -12.16 -4.60
CA MET A 210 3.65 -11.18 -5.65
C MET A 210 3.06 -11.84 -6.91
N LYS A 211 3.44 -13.08 -7.22
CA LYS A 211 2.86 -13.84 -8.35
C LYS A 211 1.37 -14.13 -8.22
N LEU A 212 0.78 -13.88 -7.05
CA LEU A 212 -0.65 -14.08 -6.80
C LEU A 212 -1.51 -12.92 -7.32
N PHE A 213 -0.91 -11.77 -7.62
CA PHE A 213 -1.59 -10.66 -8.26
C PHE A 213 -1.44 -10.74 -9.78
N ALA A 214 -2.53 -10.45 -10.49
CA ALA A 214 -2.44 -10.10 -11.88
C ALA A 214 -1.70 -8.77 -12.03
N THR A 215 -0.92 -8.63 -13.09
CA THR A 215 -0.45 -7.31 -13.53
C THR A 215 -1.66 -6.52 -14.01
N ILE A 216 -1.79 -5.28 -13.53
CA ILE A 216 -2.90 -4.40 -13.86
C ILE A 216 -2.44 -3.40 -14.92
N GLU A 217 -3.15 -3.34 -16.04
CA GLU A 217 -2.96 -2.30 -17.04
C GLU A 217 -3.59 -0.99 -16.54
N LEU A 218 -2.80 0.09 -16.49
CA LEU A 218 -3.30 1.43 -16.19
C LEU A 218 -3.54 2.18 -17.49
N GLN A 219 -4.75 2.69 -17.68
CA GLN A 219 -5.08 3.60 -18.77
C GLN A 219 -5.10 5.04 -18.26
N ASP A 220 -4.13 5.83 -18.71
CA ASP A 220 -4.01 7.24 -18.38
C ASP A 220 -5.28 8.02 -18.72
N GLY A 221 -5.69 8.89 -17.80
CA GLY A 221 -6.93 9.66 -17.96
C GLY A 221 -7.29 10.51 -16.75
N LEU A 222 -8.19 11.47 -16.99
CA LEU A 222 -8.76 12.36 -15.98
C LEU A 222 -10.26 12.48 -16.24
N GLN A 223 -11.08 12.12 -15.25
CA GLN A 223 -12.54 12.21 -15.39
C GLN A 223 -13.09 13.56 -14.91
N ASP A 224 -12.45 14.20 -13.94
CA ASP A 224 -12.96 15.42 -13.30
C ASP A 224 -11.84 16.45 -13.16
N SER A 225 -11.98 17.59 -13.85
CA SER A 225 -10.98 18.67 -13.87
C SER A 225 -10.73 19.28 -12.49
N VAL A 226 -11.68 19.16 -11.55
CA VAL A 226 -11.48 19.54 -10.14
C VAL A 226 -10.30 18.77 -9.56
N PHE A 227 -10.07 17.54 -10.02
CA PHE A 227 -8.99 16.65 -9.62
C PHE A 227 -7.76 16.70 -10.53
N GLY A 228 -7.75 17.58 -11.54
CA GLY A 228 -6.64 17.74 -12.47
C GLY A 228 -5.37 18.27 -11.82
N THR A 229 -5.51 19.11 -10.79
CA THR A 229 -4.38 19.52 -9.95
C THR A 229 -4.05 18.40 -8.97
N ARG A 230 -2.79 17.94 -9.00
CA ARG A 230 -2.24 17.15 -7.90
C ARG A 230 -2.60 17.89 -6.61
N PRO A 231 -3.10 17.21 -5.57
CA PRO A 231 -3.08 17.79 -4.24
C PRO A 231 -1.66 18.34 -4.07
N ARG A 232 -1.49 19.62 -3.68
CA ARG A 232 -0.18 20.09 -3.25
C ARG A 232 0.24 19.05 -2.22
N ALA A 233 1.18 18.18 -2.60
CA ALA A 233 1.67 17.15 -1.70
C ALA A 233 1.96 17.92 -0.43
N ARG A 234 1.30 17.57 0.68
CA ARG A 234 1.88 17.98 1.96
C ARG A 234 3.33 17.54 1.81
N PRO A 235 4.30 18.47 1.91
CA PRO A 235 5.68 18.08 1.74
C PRO A 235 5.84 16.88 2.63
N LEU A 236 6.32 15.80 2.04
CA LEU A 236 6.48 14.55 2.75
C LEU A 236 7.41 14.71 3.94
N SER A 237 7.90 15.90 4.28
CA SER A 237 8.28 16.32 5.63
C SER A 237 7.52 15.68 6.81
N VAL A 238 6.30 15.12 6.69
CA VAL A 238 5.72 14.26 7.74
C VAL A 238 6.08 12.78 7.52
N VAL A 239 6.00 12.31 6.28
CA VAL A 239 6.33 10.96 5.83
C VAL A 239 7.86 10.76 5.80
N GLU A 240 8.70 11.50 5.10
CA GLU A 240 10.17 11.57 5.24
C GLU A 240 10.67 11.75 6.69
N LYS A 241 9.97 12.51 7.57
CA LYS A 241 10.34 12.61 9.00
C LYS A 241 9.89 11.39 9.84
N GLN A 242 8.91 10.61 9.39
CA GLN A 242 8.37 9.43 10.09
C GLN A 242 8.83 8.09 9.50
N LEU A 243 9.18 8.06 8.21
CA LEU A 243 9.58 6.88 7.43
C LEU A 243 11.06 6.53 7.57
N GLY A 244 11.87 7.44 8.15
CA GLY A 244 13.30 7.47 7.91
C GLY A 244 13.61 7.87 6.46
N ALA A 245 14.86 8.22 6.15
CA ALA A 245 15.20 8.42 4.76
C ALA A 245 15.02 7.10 4.01
N PHE A 246 14.45 7.18 2.81
CA PHE A 246 14.50 6.06 1.88
C PHE A 246 15.98 5.78 1.61
N PRO A 247 16.51 4.56 1.82
CA PRO A 247 17.86 4.25 1.40
C PRO A 247 17.86 4.30 -0.12
N VAL A 248 18.22 5.46 -0.66
CA VAL A 248 18.73 5.55 -2.01
C VAL A 248 20.13 4.97 -1.87
N GLU A 249 20.32 3.72 -2.28
CA GLU A 249 21.68 3.25 -2.49
C GLU A 249 22.36 4.27 -3.41
N PRO A 250 23.47 4.90 -3.00
CA PRO A 250 24.19 5.76 -3.90
C PRO A 250 24.52 4.90 -5.11
N LEU A 251 24.01 5.30 -6.29
CA LEU A 251 24.49 4.76 -7.55
C LEU A 251 25.99 4.91 -7.50
N LEU A 252 26.70 3.80 -7.28
CA LEU A 252 28.14 3.77 -7.43
C LEU A 252 28.39 4.25 -8.86
N ALA A 253 28.93 5.47 -8.96
CA ALA A 253 29.31 6.02 -10.24
C ALA A 253 30.26 5.02 -10.93
N PRO A 254 30.10 4.78 -12.24
CA PRO A 254 30.97 3.88 -12.97
C PRO A 254 32.44 4.30 -12.89
#